data_AF-A0A370I1U2-F1
#
_entry.id   AF-A0A370I1U2-F1
#
_cell.length_a   1.000
_cell.length_b   1.000
_cell.length_c   1.000
_cell.angle_alpha   90.00
_cell.angle_beta   90.00
_cell.angle_gamma   90.00
#
_symmetry.space_group_name_H-M   'P 1'
#
loop_
_entity.id
_entity.type
_entity.pdbx_description
1 polymer ?
#
loop_
_entity_poly.entity_id
_entity_poly.type
_entity_poly.pdbx_seq_one_letter_code
_entity_poly.pdbx_strand_id
1 'polypeptide(L)'
;MSSEFKVDLDELDRVVSRLNALSAFVSEHLDGLDDKVKALHSGSWESAAATAYADAHAQWLAAAREFAQGIADMSEAAQQAHGRYTSAIDVNRRMLQSGQP
;
A
#
# COMPACT_ATOMS: atom_id res chain seq x y z
N MET A 1 32.54 -7.15 -5.16
CA MET A 1 31.80 -5.87 -5.32
C MET A 1 30.36 -6.15 -4.94
N SER A 2 30.00 -5.95 -3.67
CA SER A 2 28.59 -5.97 -3.26
C SER A 2 27.97 -4.70 -3.81
N SER A 3 27.15 -4.80 -4.86
CA SER A 3 26.33 -3.66 -5.27
C SER A 3 25.43 -3.31 -4.10
N GLU A 4 25.69 -2.20 -3.42
CA GLU A 4 24.77 -1.66 -2.43
C GLU A 4 23.46 -1.38 -3.16
N PHE A 5 22.44 -2.20 -2.90
CA PHE A 5 21.07 -1.84 -3.23
C PHE A 5 20.72 -0.63 -2.37
N LYS A 6 20.88 0.56 -2.94
CA LYS A 6 20.51 1.81 -2.28
C LYS A 6 19.02 2.01 -2.51
N VAL A 7 18.23 1.82 -1.46
CA VAL A 7 16.80 2.17 -1.49
C VAL A 7 16.70 3.70 -1.44
N ASP A 8 16.12 4.29 -2.49
CA ASP A 8 15.70 5.68 -2.50
C ASP A 8 14.36 5.78 -1.76
N LEU A 9 14.42 6.28 -0.52
CA LEU A 9 13.23 6.41 0.32
C LEU A 9 12.25 7.46 -0.23
N ASP A 10 12.73 8.49 -0.91
CA ASP A 10 11.85 9.51 -1.49
C ASP A 10 11.05 8.91 -2.65
N GLU A 11 11.68 8.08 -3.47
CA GLU A 11 10.97 7.37 -4.55
C GLU A 11 10.02 6.31 -4.00
N LEU A 12 10.40 5.61 -2.92
CA LEU A 12 9.52 4.67 -2.25
C LEU A 12 8.25 5.35 -1.71
N ASP A 13 8.40 6.51 -1.06
CA ASP A 13 7.27 7.29 -0.53
C ASP A 13 6.34 7.77 -1.65
N ARG A 14 6.88 8.15 -2.81
CA ARG A 14 6.09 8.51 -4.00
C ARG A 14 5.30 7.33 -4.52
N VAL A 15 5.93 6.15 -4.63
CA VAL A 15 5.27 4.93 -5.09
C VAL A 15 4.12 4.56 -4.14
N VAL A 16 4.35 4.62 -2.84
CA VAL A 16 3.35 4.31 -1.80
C VAL A 16 2.20 5.29 -1.85
N SER A 17 2.49 6.59 -2.00
CA SER A 17 1.46 7.62 -2.18
C SER A 17 0.58 7.36 -3.42
N ARG A 18 1.18 6.98 -4.55
CA ARG A 18 0.46 6.66 -5.79
C ARG A 18 -0.41 5.42 -5.64
N LEU A 19 0.07 4.41 -4.94
CA LEU A 19 -0.68 3.17 -4.72
C LEU A 19 -1.84 3.36 -3.74
N ASN A 20 -1.66 4.19 -2.71
CA ASN A 20 -2.76 4.60 -1.83
C ASN A 20 -3.84 5.37 -2.60
N ALA A 21 -3.44 6.31 -3.46
CA ALA A 21 -4.39 7.02 -4.33
C ALA A 21 -5.13 6.06 -5.28
N LEU A 22 -4.45 5.06 -5.82
CA LEU A 22 -5.07 4.03 -6.67
C LEU A 22 -6.08 3.19 -5.88
N SER A 23 -5.77 2.78 -4.66
CA SER A 23 -6.73 2.01 -3.82
C SER A 23 -7.97 2.83 -3.46
N ALA A 24 -7.77 4.11 -3.13
CA ALA A 24 -8.89 5.03 -2.89
C ALA A 24 -9.77 5.16 -4.14
N PHE A 25 -9.15 5.35 -5.32
CA PHE A 25 -9.85 5.42 -6.61
C PHE A 25 -10.64 4.13 -6.91
N VAL A 26 -10.04 2.95 -6.72
CA VAL A 26 -10.72 1.66 -6.91
C VAL A 26 -11.90 1.53 -5.95
N SER A 27 -11.72 1.90 -4.67
CA SER A 27 -12.80 1.83 -3.67
C SER A 27 -13.96 2.74 -4.03
N GLU A 28 -13.70 3.99 -4.44
CA GLU A 28 -14.72 4.94 -4.89
C GLU A 28 -15.50 4.40 -6.10
N HIS A 29 -14.80 3.78 -7.06
CA HIS A 29 -15.45 3.18 -8.22
C HIS A 29 -16.29 1.96 -7.87
N LEU A 30 -15.85 1.14 -6.91
CA LEU A 30 -16.63 0.02 -6.40
C LEU A 30 -17.87 0.50 -5.65
N ASP A 31 -17.77 1.55 -4.84
CA ASP A 31 -18.91 2.16 -4.16
C ASP A 31 -19.92 2.72 -5.19
N GLY A 32 -19.43 3.41 -6.23
CA GLY A 32 -20.29 3.91 -7.31
C GLY A 32 -20.92 2.80 -8.17
N LEU A 33 -20.30 1.62 -8.27
CA LEU A 33 -20.91 0.45 -8.88
C LEU A 33 -22.00 -0.13 -7.98
N ASP A 34 -21.78 -0.21 -6.67
CA ASP A 34 -22.76 -0.69 -5.70
C ASP A 34 -24.04 0.15 -5.71
N ASP A 35 -23.93 1.47 -5.77
CA ASP A 35 -25.09 2.37 -5.87
C ASP A 35 -25.91 2.14 -7.14
N LYS A 36 -25.24 1.89 -8.27
CA LYS A 36 -25.91 1.54 -9.54
C LYS A 36 -26.61 0.18 -9.45
N VAL A 37 -25.98 -0.78 -8.78
CA VAL A 37 -26.57 -2.11 -8.57
C VAL A 37 -27.79 -2.06 -7.63
N LYS A 38 -27.74 -1.26 -6.57
CA LYS A 38 -28.90 -1.01 -5.70
C LYS A 38 -30.07 -0.38 -6.46
N ALA A 39 -29.79 0.54 -7.38
CA ALA A 39 -30.82 1.13 -8.24
C ALA A 39 -31.46 0.10 -9.20
N LEU A 40 -30.77 -1.00 -9.53
CA LEU A 40 -31.33 -2.11 -10.31
C LEU A 40 -32.15 -3.08 -9.45
N HIS A 41 -31.78 -3.28 -8.18
CA HIS A 41 -32.53 -4.13 -7.24
C HIS A 41 -33.95 -3.62 -6.97
N SER A 42 -34.17 -2.29 -6.96
CA SER A 42 -35.51 -1.71 -6.82
C SER A 42 -36.45 -2.06 -8.00
N GLY A 43 -35.91 -2.56 -9.11
CA GLY A 43 -36.63 -2.91 -10.33
C GLY A 43 -36.80 -4.40 -10.63
N SER A 44 -36.54 -5.32 -9.68
CA SER A 44 -36.66 -6.81 -9.80
C SER A 44 -35.34 -7.60 -9.93
N TRP A 45 -34.18 -7.04 -9.61
CA TRP A 45 -32.94 -7.83 -9.60
C TRP A 45 -32.75 -8.64 -8.31
N GLU A 46 -33.62 -9.62 -8.07
CA GLU A 46 -33.40 -10.69 -7.07
C GLU A 46 -33.12 -12.00 -7.82
N SER A 47 -31.83 -12.32 -8.03
CA SER A 47 -31.42 -13.53 -8.74
C SER A 47 -30.09 -14.07 -8.22
N ALA A 48 -29.73 -15.30 -8.62
CA ALA A 48 -28.42 -15.86 -8.30
C ALA A 48 -27.25 -14.97 -8.78
N ALA A 49 -27.46 -14.18 -9.84
CA ALA A 49 -26.47 -13.22 -10.32
C ALA A 49 -26.33 -12.00 -9.39
N ALA A 50 -27.41 -11.57 -8.72
CA ALA A 50 -27.36 -10.51 -7.73
C ALA A 50 -26.52 -10.92 -6.51
N THR A 51 -26.75 -12.14 -6.00
CA THR A 51 -25.98 -12.70 -4.88
C THR A 51 -24.50 -12.87 -5.27
N ALA A 52 -24.21 -13.45 -6.44
CA ALA A 52 -22.85 -13.62 -6.91
C ALA A 52 -22.11 -12.27 -7.09
N TYR A 53 -22.82 -11.23 -7.55
CA TYR A 53 -22.27 -9.89 -7.63
C TYR A 53 -21.93 -9.34 -6.24
N ALA A 54 -22.86 -9.43 -5.27
CA ALA A 54 -22.63 -8.92 -3.92
C ALA A 54 -21.42 -9.60 -3.26
N ASP A 55 -21.29 -10.92 -3.43
CA ASP A 55 -20.14 -11.67 -2.92
C ASP A 55 -18.82 -11.24 -3.58
N ALA A 56 -18.82 -11.07 -4.90
CA ALA A 56 -17.64 -10.63 -5.64
C ALA A 56 -17.25 -9.18 -5.28
N HIS A 57 -18.24 -8.30 -5.15
CA HIS A 57 -18.02 -6.90 -4.77
C HIS A 57 -17.38 -6.78 -3.39
N ALA A 58 -17.90 -7.53 -2.40
CA ALA A 58 -17.31 -7.59 -1.07
C ALA A 58 -15.85 -8.07 -1.09
N GLN A 59 -15.54 -9.08 -1.90
CA GLN A 59 -14.17 -9.58 -2.08
C GLN A 59 -13.25 -8.53 -2.72
N TRP A 60 -13.72 -7.82 -3.74
CA TRP A 60 -12.93 -6.78 -4.39
C TRP A 60 -12.62 -5.61 -3.45
N LEU A 61 -13.61 -5.19 -2.66
CA LEU A 61 -13.42 -4.12 -1.68
C LEU A 61 -12.42 -4.51 -0.60
N ALA A 62 -12.50 -5.76 -0.11
CA ALA A 62 -11.54 -6.30 0.86
C ALA A 62 -10.13 -6.36 0.27
N ALA A 63 -9.98 -6.91 -0.94
CA ALA A 63 -8.69 -7.05 -1.61
C ALA A 63 -8.03 -5.70 -1.92
N ALA A 64 -8.81 -4.70 -2.34
CA ALA A 64 -8.30 -3.35 -2.61
C ALA A 64 -7.73 -2.68 -1.35
N ARG A 65 -8.38 -2.90 -0.20
CA ARG A 65 -7.91 -2.40 1.10
C ARG A 65 -6.67 -3.14 1.58
N GLU A 66 -6.66 -4.47 1.49
CA GLU A 66 -5.53 -5.31 1.88
C GLU A 66 -4.28 -4.96 1.06
N PHE A 67 -4.43 -4.77 -0.25
CA PHE A 67 -3.34 -4.35 -1.13
C PHE A 67 -2.71 -3.02 -0.70
N ALA A 68 -3.52 -2.02 -0.39
CA ALA A 68 -3.03 -0.71 0.04
C ALA A 68 -2.30 -0.79 1.38
N GLN A 69 -2.87 -1.51 2.34
CA GLN A 69 -2.27 -1.69 3.66
C GLN A 69 -0.92 -2.41 3.54
N GLY A 70 -0.85 -3.51 2.76
CA GLY A 70 0.39 -4.25 2.58
C GLY A 70 1.51 -3.40 1.97
N ILE A 71 1.19 -2.49 1.05
CA ILE A 71 2.15 -1.54 0.49
C ILE A 71 2.62 -0.51 1.52
N ALA A 72 1.71 0.02 2.34
CA ALA A 72 2.06 0.93 3.41
C ALA A 72 3.00 0.26 4.44
N ASP A 73 2.69 -0.98 4.84
CA ASP A 73 3.50 -1.76 5.78
C ASP A 73 4.91 -2.02 5.23
N MET A 74 5.01 -2.37 3.94
CA MET A 74 6.30 -2.55 3.26
C MET A 74 7.10 -1.24 3.21
N SER A 75 6.44 -0.10 2.97
CA SER A 75 7.07 1.22 2.99
C SER A 75 7.67 1.53 4.36
N GLU A 76 6.87 1.33 5.41
CA GLU A 76 7.28 1.58 6.78
C GLU A 76 8.49 0.71 7.16
N ALA A 77 8.44 -0.58 6.84
CA ALA A 77 9.54 -1.50 7.09
C ALA A 77 10.84 -1.07 6.39
N ALA A 78 10.76 -0.59 5.15
CA ALA A 78 11.92 -0.11 4.40
C ALA A 78 12.50 1.19 4.98
N GLN A 79 11.66 2.15 5.38
CA GLN A 79 12.10 3.36 6.08
C GLN A 79 12.81 3.03 7.39
N GLN A 80 12.23 2.12 8.20
CA GLN A 80 12.82 1.68 9.46
C GLN A 80 14.19 1.00 9.23
N ALA A 81 14.30 0.12 8.23
CA ALA A 81 15.56 -0.54 7.90
C ALA A 81 16.63 0.48 7.51
N HIS A 82 16.31 1.41 6.63
CA HIS A 82 17.24 2.47 6.19
C HIS A 82 17.70 3.33 7.37
N GLY A 83 16.79 3.78 8.24
CA GLY A 83 17.13 4.58 9.43
C GLY A 83 18.09 3.86 10.39
N ARG A 84 17.90 2.55 10.61
CA ARG A 84 18.81 1.72 11.42
C ARG A 84 20.20 1.60 10.77
N TYR A 85 20.27 1.37 9.46
CA TYR A 85 21.55 1.27 8.75
C TYR A 85 22.32 2.60 8.73
N THR A 86 21.65 3.71 8.42
CA THR A 86 22.26 5.05 8.39
C THR A 86 22.79 5.43 9.77
N SER A 87 22.00 5.21 10.82
CA SER A 87 22.43 5.47 12.20
C SER A 87 23.65 4.64 12.60
N ALA A 88 23.68 3.36 12.24
CA ALA A 88 24.82 2.49 12.53
C ALA A 88 26.09 2.95 11.81
N ILE A 89 25.99 3.35 10.54
CA ILE A 89 27.11 3.91 9.76
C ILE A 89 27.62 5.20 10.42
N ASP A 90 26.75 6.11 10.84
CA ASP A 90 27.15 7.38 11.45
C ASP A 90 27.78 7.21 12.84
N VAL A 91 27.29 6.25 13.63
CA VAL A 91 27.93 5.89 14.90
C VAL A 91 29.33 5.33 14.64
N ASN A 92 29.47 4.39 13.70
CA ASN A 92 30.75 3.81 13.34
C ASN A 92 31.73 4.86 12.81
N ARG A 93 31.27 5.78 11.96
CA ARG A 93 32.07 6.90 11.44
C ARG A 93 32.56 7.80 12.58
N ARG A 94 31.69 8.17 13.51
CA ARG A 94 32.06 9.01 14.68
C ARG A 94 33.08 8.31 15.57
N MET A 95 32.90 7.02 15.87
CA MET A 95 33.85 6.25 16.67
C MET A 95 35.23 6.19 16.01
N LEU A 96 35.28 5.94 14.69
CA LEU A 96 36.52 5.93 13.93
C LEU A 96 37.23 7.30 13.91
N GLN A 97 36.48 8.39 13.81
CA GLN A 97 37.03 9.75 13.83
C GLN A 97 37.50 10.17 15.23
N SER A 98 36.82 9.73 16.30
CA SER A 98 37.23 9.99 17.68
C SER A 98 38.39 9.10 18.18
N GLY A 99 38.73 8.05 17.43
CA GLY A 99 39.79 7.10 17.75
C GLY A 99 41.12 7.31 17.02
N GLN A 100 41.25 8.39 16.23
CA GLN A 100 42.54 8.78 15.64
C GLN A 100 43.35 9.61 16.67
N PRO A 101 44.65 9.29 16.89
CA PRO A 101 45.50 10.00 17.85
C PRO A 101 45.79 11.45 17.48
#